data_AF-A0A9D3YSG9-F1
#
_entry.id   AF-A0A9D3YSG9-F1
#
_cell.length_a   1.000
_cell.length_b   1.000
_cell.length_c   1.000
_cell.angle_alpha   90.00
_cell.angle_beta   90.00
_cell.angle_gamma   90.00
#
_symmetry.space_group_name_H-M   'P 1'
#
loop_
_entity.id
_entity.type
_entity.pdbx_description
1 polymer ?
#
loop_
_entity_poly.entity_id
_entity_poly.type
_entity_poly.pdbx_seq_one_letter_code
_entity_poly.pdbx_strand_id
1 'polypeptide(L)'
;MMISRIPYKKTYTSGTIRFIEDDKCIGDAKFIKINADAWNKESILQQVAEGAVNKLWALRHKNLLLSVTSGADELDEEGRKAFKEGIEKMLIGTCMVTGGTNDGVTRLVGDAVRNFNTRAYDGVKCPTIGIVCLDRLRNKDTIKPWELTRGVFGIDSGGELFTLDKSGGR
;
A
#
# COMPACT_ATOMS: atom_id res chain seq x y z
N MET A 1 -33.46 30.06 -8.50
CA MET A 1 -32.40 29.30 -9.20
C MET A 1 -31.88 28.24 -8.24
N MET A 2 -32.47 27.04 -8.25
CA MET A 2 -32.01 25.91 -7.43
C MET A 2 -30.80 25.27 -8.13
N ILE A 3 -29.62 25.39 -7.52
CA ILE A 3 -28.45 24.62 -7.92
C ILE A 3 -28.68 23.19 -7.40
N SER A 4 -29.18 22.29 -8.23
CA SER A 4 -29.21 20.87 -7.89
C SER A 4 -27.76 20.41 -7.74
N ARG A 5 -27.32 20.11 -6.52
CA ARG A 5 -26.10 19.33 -6.31
C ARG A 5 -26.36 17.95 -6.90
N ILE A 6 -25.89 17.75 -8.12
CA ILE A 6 -25.82 16.43 -8.74
C ILE A 6 -25.02 15.56 -7.75
N PRO A 7 -25.56 14.43 -7.27
CA PRO A 7 -24.84 13.57 -6.34
C PRO A 7 -23.53 13.14 -7.00
N TYR A 8 -22.42 13.51 -6.39
CA TYR A 8 -21.08 13.21 -6.88
C TYR A 8 -20.91 11.68 -6.86
N LYS A 9 -21.05 11.03 -8.02
CA LYS A 9 -20.92 9.58 -8.14
C LYS A 9 -19.47 9.22 -7.87
N LYS A 10 -19.19 8.56 -6.73
CA LYS A 10 -17.83 8.14 -6.38
C LYS A 10 -17.29 7.24 -7.49
N THR A 11 -16.16 7.65 -8.07
CA THR A 11 -15.43 6.94 -9.13
C THR A 11 -14.39 5.97 -8.58
N TYR A 12 -14.30 5.88 -7.26
CA TYR A 12 -13.39 5.01 -6.54
C TYR A 12 -14.14 4.29 -5.42
N THR A 13 -13.60 3.14 -5.02
CA THR A 13 -14.01 2.38 -3.83
C THR A 13 -12.90 2.50 -2.80
N SER A 14 -13.23 2.64 -1.53
CA SER A 14 -12.24 2.62 -0.44
C SER A 14 -12.65 1.65 0.66
N GLY A 15 -11.68 1.16 1.42
CA GLY A 15 -11.94 0.28 2.56
C GLY A 15 -10.69 -0.08 3.32
N THR A 16 -10.79 -1.15 4.12
CA THR A 16 -9.68 -1.74 4.87
C THR A 16 -9.58 -3.21 4.52
N ILE A 17 -8.36 -3.65 4.22
CA ILE A 17 -7.99 -5.05 4.03
C ILE A 17 -7.32 -5.54 5.31
N ARG A 18 -7.73 -6.70 5.78
CA ARG A 18 -7.07 -7.47 6.84
C ARG A 18 -6.22 -8.55 6.21
N PHE A 19 -4.93 -8.57 6.52
CA PHE A 19 -4.01 -9.60 6.07
C PHE A 19 -4.05 -10.80 7.01
N ILE A 20 -4.20 -11.99 6.42
CA ILE A 20 -4.15 -13.28 7.14
C ILE A 20 -3.01 -14.13 6.54
N GLU A 21 -2.19 -14.69 7.43
CA GLU A 21 -1.13 -15.64 7.11
C GLU A 21 -1.14 -16.72 8.21
N ASP A 22 -1.14 -18.00 7.81
CA ASP A 22 -1.27 -19.16 8.72
C ASP A 22 -2.42 -19.01 9.73
N ASP A 23 -3.61 -18.64 9.24
CA ASP A 23 -4.84 -18.37 10.01
C ASP A 23 -4.72 -17.25 11.06
N LYS A 24 -3.64 -16.45 11.04
CA LYS A 24 -3.39 -15.35 11.97
C LYS A 24 -3.52 -14.00 11.28
N CYS A 25 -4.15 -13.05 11.99
CA CYS A 25 -4.17 -11.66 11.59
C CYS A 25 -2.80 -11.03 11.77
N ILE A 26 -2.19 -10.58 10.66
CA ILE A 26 -0.85 -9.97 10.67
C ILE A 26 -0.89 -8.45 10.48
N GLY A 27 -2.06 -7.87 10.21
CA GLY A 27 -2.30 -6.43 10.23
C GLY A 27 -3.43 -5.98 9.30
N ASP A 28 -3.81 -4.72 9.42
CA ASP A 28 -4.84 -4.08 8.61
C ASP A 28 -4.23 -2.95 7.75
N ALA A 29 -4.67 -2.78 6.50
CA ALA A 29 -4.28 -1.66 5.64
C ALA A 29 -5.48 -1.00 4.95
N LYS A 30 -5.44 0.31 4.80
CA LYS A 30 -6.45 1.08 4.07
C LYS A 30 -6.16 1.04 2.57
N PHE A 31 -7.18 0.87 1.75
CA PHE A 31 -7.03 0.89 0.29
C PHE A 31 -8.00 1.87 -0.38
N ILE A 32 -7.60 2.31 -1.57
CA ILE A 32 -8.45 3.01 -2.53
C ILE A 32 -8.29 2.27 -3.86
N LYS A 33 -9.39 1.76 -4.40
CA LYS A 33 -9.50 1.17 -5.74
C LYS A 33 -10.08 2.21 -6.69
N ILE A 34 -9.33 2.53 -7.72
CA ILE A 34 -9.73 3.48 -8.78
C ILE A 34 -10.19 2.67 -9.99
N ASN A 35 -11.32 3.04 -10.59
CA ASN A 35 -11.77 2.41 -11.83
C ASN A 35 -10.88 2.84 -13.01
N ALA A 36 -10.53 1.91 -13.90
CA ALA A 36 -9.64 2.15 -15.03
C ALA A 36 -10.09 3.34 -15.91
N ASP A 37 -11.39 3.43 -16.18
CA ASP A 37 -12.01 4.49 -17.01
C ASP A 37 -11.98 5.89 -16.35
N ALA A 38 -11.47 5.97 -15.14
CA ALA A 38 -11.50 7.14 -14.29
C ALA A 38 -10.08 7.65 -13.96
N TRP A 39 -9.04 6.83 -14.11
CA TRP A 39 -7.65 7.17 -13.75
C TRP A 39 -7.12 8.45 -14.41
N ASN A 40 -7.54 8.75 -15.64
CA ASN A 40 -7.05 9.90 -16.41
C ASN A 40 -7.77 11.23 -16.09
N LYS A 41 -8.73 11.25 -15.16
CA LYS A 41 -9.43 12.49 -14.79
C LYS A 41 -8.67 13.15 -13.65
N GLU A 42 -8.21 14.38 -13.87
CA GLU A 42 -7.51 15.21 -12.89
C GLU A 42 -8.26 15.30 -11.55
N SER A 43 -9.59 15.30 -11.60
CA SER A 43 -10.45 15.28 -10.43
C SER A 43 -10.26 14.05 -9.52
N ILE A 44 -9.81 12.91 -10.05
CA ILE A 44 -9.58 11.69 -9.27
C ILE A 44 -8.25 11.71 -8.58
N LEU A 45 -7.19 12.21 -9.24
CA LEU A 45 -5.90 12.44 -8.58
C LEU A 45 -6.08 13.41 -7.41
N GLN A 46 -6.86 14.47 -7.59
CA GLN A 46 -7.16 15.42 -6.52
C GLN A 46 -7.96 14.76 -5.37
N GLN A 47 -9.00 13.96 -5.68
CA GLN A 47 -9.77 13.25 -4.65
C GLN A 47 -8.95 12.21 -3.88
N VAL A 48 -8.12 11.44 -4.60
CA VAL A 48 -7.23 10.44 -4.00
C VAL A 48 -6.18 11.13 -3.16
N ALA A 49 -5.55 12.20 -3.65
CA ALA A 49 -4.58 13.00 -2.90
C ALA A 49 -5.22 13.62 -1.65
N GLU A 50 -6.39 14.23 -1.75
CA GLU A 50 -7.09 14.80 -0.60
C GLU A 50 -7.48 13.73 0.43
N GLY A 51 -7.93 12.55 -0.02
CA GLY A 51 -8.26 11.42 0.85
C GLY A 51 -7.02 10.81 1.52
N ALA A 52 -5.98 10.56 0.73
CA ALA A 52 -4.70 9.97 1.13
C ALA A 52 -3.92 10.87 2.09
N VAL A 53 -3.69 12.13 1.68
CA VAL A 53 -2.79 13.08 2.34
C VAL A 53 -3.41 13.64 3.62
N ASN A 54 -4.71 13.95 3.63
CA ASN A 54 -5.32 14.67 4.76
C ASN A 54 -6.08 13.79 5.76
N LYS A 55 -6.62 12.63 5.34
CA LYS A 55 -7.54 11.84 6.19
C LYS A 55 -7.08 10.42 6.50
N LEU A 56 -6.31 9.78 5.61
CA LEU A 56 -6.03 8.35 5.71
C LEU A 56 -4.62 8.01 6.19
N TRP A 57 -3.59 8.76 5.78
CA TRP A 57 -2.18 8.33 5.91
C TRP A 57 -1.24 9.28 6.66
N ALA A 58 -1.74 10.35 7.26
CA ALA A 58 -0.99 11.24 8.16
C ALA A 58 0.38 11.70 7.59
N LEU A 59 0.42 12.01 6.28
CA LEU A 59 1.64 12.39 5.56
C LEU A 59 2.19 13.78 5.95
N ARG A 60 1.47 14.51 6.82
CA ARG A 60 1.67 15.91 7.19
C ARG A 60 3.03 16.26 7.81
N HIS A 61 3.87 15.27 8.13
CA HIS A 61 5.16 15.46 8.80
C HIS A 61 6.32 14.69 8.15
N LYS A 62 6.20 14.30 6.87
CA LYS A 62 7.27 13.60 6.13
C LYS A 62 7.96 14.56 5.18
N ASN A 63 9.28 14.65 5.31
CA ASN A 63 10.11 15.60 4.55
C ASN A 63 10.70 14.98 3.28
N LEU A 64 10.54 13.66 3.11
CA LEU A 64 11.05 12.91 1.97
C LEU A 64 10.01 11.91 1.48
N LEU A 65 9.79 11.89 0.16
CA LEU A 65 9.05 10.85 -0.54
C LEU A 65 10.05 9.99 -1.31
N LEU A 66 10.12 8.70 -0.99
CA LEU A 66 11.00 7.76 -1.67
C LEU A 66 10.17 6.79 -2.51
N SER A 67 10.35 6.80 -3.83
CA SER A 67 9.72 5.84 -4.74
C SER A 67 10.69 4.71 -5.02
N VAL A 68 10.30 3.48 -4.67
CA VAL A 68 11.05 2.27 -5.00
C VAL A 68 10.27 1.51 -6.06
N THR A 69 10.90 1.37 -7.22
CA THR A 69 10.39 0.58 -8.34
C THR A 69 11.31 -0.61 -8.55
N SER A 70 10.76 -1.76 -8.89
CA SER A 70 11.51 -3.00 -9.07
C SER A 70 11.10 -3.68 -10.36
N GLY A 71 12.06 -4.38 -10.98
CA GLY A 71 11.78 -5.53 -11.84
C GLY A 71 11.59 -6.80 -11.00
N ALA A 72 11.24 -7.91 -11.66
CA ALA A 72 10.98 -9.19 -11.00
C ALA A 72 12.24 -9.92 -10.49
N ASP A 73 13.43 -9.41 -10.80
CA ASP A 73 14.70 -10.09 -10.50
C ASP A 73 15.12 -9.91 -9.04
N GLU A 74 15.57 -11.01 -8.43
CA GLU A 74 16.06 -10.99 -7.05
C GLU A 74 17.51 -10.49 -6.98
N LEU A 75 17.80 -9.65 -5.98
CA LEU A 75 19.18 -9.29 -5.64
C LEU A 75 19.91 -10.53 -5.08
N ASP A 76 21.21 -10.63 -5.37
CA ASP A 76 22.07 -11.59 -4.68
C ASP A 76 22.16 -11.31 -3.17
N GLU A 77 22.79 -12.21 -2.43
CA GLU A 77 22.79 -12.13 -0.96
C GLU A 77 23.50 -10.86 -0.44
N GLU A 78 24.60 -10.48 -1.06
CA GLU A 78 25.38 -9.30 -0.69
C GLU A 78 24.62 -8.01 -1.01
N GLY A 79 24.08 -7.90 -2.22
CA GLY A 79 23.24 -6.79 -2.64
C GLY A 79 21.98 -6.66 -1.80
N ARG A 80 21.34 -7.78 -1.43
CA ARG A 80 20.19 -7.80 -0.52
C ARG A 80 20.54 -7.27 0.86
N LYS A 81 21.69 -7.65 1.41
CA LYS A 81 22.16 -7.18 2.72
C LYS A 81 22.43 -5.67 2.68
N ALA A 82 23.23 -5.23 1.71
CA ALA A 82 23.56 -3.81 1.53
C ALA A 82 22.31 -2.96 1.31
N PHE A 83 21.36 -3.44 0.49
CA PHE A 83 20.09 -2.77 0.24
C PHE A 83 19.25 -2.62 1.51
N LYS A 84 19.10 -3.69 2.29
CA LYS A 84 18.35 -3.64 3.57
C LYS A 84 18.96 -2.64 4.54
N GLU A 85 20.28 -2.69 4.73
CA GLU A 85 20.98 -1.75 5.63
C GLU A 85 20.87 -0.29 5.18
N GLY A 86 20.91 -0.04 3.86
CA GLY A 86 20.73 1.28 3.28
C GLY A 86 19.31 1.82 3.46
N ILE A 87 18.30 1.01 3.09
CA ILE A 87 16.88 1.36 3.22
C ILE A 87 16.54 1.69 4.67
N GLU A 88 16.93 0.85 5.63
CA GLU A 88 16.56 1.03 7.04
C GLU A 88 16.99 2.39 7.59
N LYS A 89 18.16 2.90 7.17
CA LYS A 89 18.67 4.21 7.57
C LYS A 89 17.82 5.37 7.02
N MET A 90 17.14 5.17 5.90
CA MET A 90 16.33 6.20 5.23
C MET A 90 14.88 6.24 5.72
N LEU A 91 14.41 5.27 6.51
CA LEU A 91 12.99 5.16 6.88
C LEU A 91 12.51 6.26 7.84
N ILE A 92 13.41 6.84 8.63
CA ILE A 92 13.09 7.92 9.56
C ILE A 92 12.76 9.19 8.77
N GLY A 93 11.58 9.78 9.01
CA GLY A 93 11.16 11.02 8.36
C GLY A 93 10.69 10.86 6.90
N THR A 94 10.70 9.64 6.38
CA THR A 94 10.34 9.33 4.98
C THR A 94 8.95 8.72 4.86
N CYS A 95 8.28 8.99 3.74
CA CYS A 95 7.17 8.20 3.22
C CYS A 95 7.66 7.36 2.03
N MET A 96 7.34 6.08 2.05
CA MET A 96 7.72 5.14 1.00
C MET A 96 6.57 4.94 0.01
N VAL A 97 6.88 4.93 -1.29
CA VAL A 97 5.96 4.54 -2.36
C VAL A 97 6.57 3.35 -3.09
N THR A 98 5.82 2.27 -3.24
CA THR A 98 6.28 1.04 -3.91
C THR A 98 5.22 0.46 -4.85
N GLY A 99 5.57 -0.59 -5.59
CA GLY A 99 4.62 -1.36 -6.40
C GLY A 99 3.56 -2.13 -5.57
N GLY A 100 3.70 -2.18 -4.24
CA GLY A 100 2.71 -2.79 -3.35
C GLY A 100 2.56 -4.32 -3.45
N THR A 101 3.40 -4.97 -4.24
CA THR A 101 3.43 -6.43 -4.44
C THR A 101 4.50 -7.10 -3.56
N ASN A 102 4.25 -8.33 -3.11
CA ASN A 102 5.14 -9.08 -2.23
C ASN A 102 6.18 -9.90 -3.03
N ASP A 103 6.93 -9.23 -3.91
CA ASP A 103 7.93 -9.84 -4.79
C ASP A 103 9.17 -8.94 -4.95
N GLY A 104 10.26 -9.54 -5.44
CA GLY A 104 11.51 -8.83 -5.78
C GLY A 104 12.00 -7.87 -4.70
N VAL A 105 12.40 -6.67 -5.13
CA VAL A 105 12.85 -5.60 -4.22
C VAL A 105 11.70 -5.04 -3.37
N THR A 106 10.45 -5.06 -3.86
CA THR A 106 9.30 -4.57 -3.09
C THR A 106 9.11 -5.35 -1.79
N ARG A 107 9.29 -6.68 -1.83
CA ARG A 107 9.30 -7.53 -0.63
C ARG A 107 10.41 -7.15 0.35
N LEU A 108 11.61 -6.86 -0.14
CA LEU A 108 12.74 -6.45 0.71
C LEU A 108 12.47 -5.12 1.43
N VAL A 109 11.86 -4.16 0.72
CA VAL A 109 11.42 -2.89 1.30
C VAL A 109 10.34 -3.14 2.34
N GLY A 110 9.35 -3.98 2.02
CA GLY A 110 8.27 -4.34 2.92
C GLY A 110 8.78 -4.93 4.24
N ASP A 111 9.71 -5.88 4.16
CA ASP A 111 10.37 -6.47 5.34
C ASP A 111 11.11 -5.41 6.17
N ALA A 112 11.89 -4.53 5.52
CA ALA A 112 12.64 -3.48 6.21
C ALA A 112 11.71 -2.49 6.92
N VAL A 113 10.65 -2.03 6.24
CA VAL A 113 9.62 -1.15 6.81
C VAL A 113 8.92 -1.82 7.99
N ARG A 114 8.53 -3.10 7.86
CA ARG A 114 7.87 -3.85 8.94
C ARG A 114 8.78 -3.95 10.15
N ASN A 115 10.04 -4.32 9.97
CA ASN A 115 11.03 -4.44 11.04
C ASN A 115 11.31 -3.10 11.70
N PHE A 116 11.50 -2.03 10.92
CA PHE A 116 11.69 -0.68 11.44
C PHE A 116 10.49 -0.22 12.26
N ASN A 117 9.29 -0.32 11.70
CA ASN A 117 8.09 0.10 12.39
C ASN A 117 7.91 -0.70 13.68
N THR A 118 8.25 -2.00 13.71
CA THR A 118 8.11 -2.89 14.88
C THR A 118 9.05 -2.50 16.01
N ARG A 119 10.25 -2.03 15.66
CA ARG A 119 11.23 -1.51 16.62
C ARG A 119 10.96 -0.07 17.05
N ALA A 120 10.28 0.71 16.22
CA ALA A 120 10.11 2.13 16.46
C ALA A 120 9.14 2.43 17.61
N TYR A 121 9.51 3.41 18.44
CA TYR A 121 8.68 3.98 19.50
C TYR A 121 7.45 4.70 18.92
N ASP A 122 6.41 4.84 19.75
CA ASP A 122 5.15 5.49 19.35
C ASP A 122 5.39 6.86 18.71
N GLY A 123 4.92 7.00 17.47
CA GLY A 123 5.03 8.23 16.66
C GLY A 123 6.07 8.19 15.54
N VAL A 124 7.08 7.31 15.58
CA VAL A 124 8.14 7.25 14.56
C VAL A 124 7.90 6.09 13.58
N LYS A 125 6.81 6.15 12.82
CA LYS A 125 6.52 5.16 11.77
C LYS A 125 6.93 5.68 10.39
N CYS A 126 7.29 4.77 9.49
CA CYS A 126 7.41 5.04 8.05
C CYS A 126 6.09 4.64 7.35
N PRO A 127 5.26 5.61 6.91
CA PRO A 127 4.09 5.35 6.10
C PRO A 127 4.52 4.82 4.74
N THR A 128 3.88 3.74 4.29
CA THR A 128 4.15 3.12 2.99
C THR A 128 2.88 3.07 2.16
N ILE A 129 3.00 3.43 0.89
CA ILE A 129 1.93 3.41 -0.10
C ILE A 129 2.31 2.41 -1.18
N GLY A 130 1.50 1.37 -1.34
CA GLY A 130 1.63 0.42 -2.45
C GLY A 130 0.68 0.79 -3.58
N ILE A 131 1.20 0.89 -4.80
CA ILE A 131 0.41 1.11 -6.02
C ILE A 131 0.46 -0.14 -6.88
N VAL A 132 -0.66 -0.86 -6.96
CA VAL A 132 -0.76 -2.15 -7.66
C VAL A 132 -1.91 -2.15 -8.67
N CYS A 133 -1.69 -2.78 -9.81
CA CYS A 133 -2.74 -3.07 -10.77
C CYS A 133 -3.56 -4.29 -10.32
N LEU A 134 -4.88 -4.12 -10.17
CA LEU A 134 -5.75 -5.14 -9.58
C LEU A 134 -5.83 -6.43 -10.42
N ASP A 135 -5.65 -6.34 -11.73
CA ASP A 135 -5.60 -7.47 -12.66
C ASP A 135 -4.40 -8.39 -12.42
N ARG A 136 -3.30 -7.84 -11.89
CA ARG A 136 -2.07 -8.56 -11.54
C ARG A 136 -2.07 -9.17 -10.13
N LEU A 137 -3.16 -8.98 -9.38
CA LEU A 137 -3.27 -9.41 -8.00
C LEU A 137 -4.04 -10.72 -7.85
N ARG A 138 -3.46 -11.65 -7.08
CA ARG A 138 -4.16 -12.83 -6.57
C ARG A 138 -5.26 -12.45 -5.60
N ASN A 139 -6.27 -13.30 -5.45
CA ASN A 139 -7.34 -13.12 -4.45
C ASN A 139 -8.02 -11.74 -4.53
N LYS A 140 -7.97 -11.06 -5.69
CA LYS A 140 -8.53 -9.71 -5.87
C LYS A 140 -10.02 -9.62 -5.55
N ASP A 141 -10.75 -10.73 -5.70
CA ASP A 141 -12.18 -10.83 -5.42
C ASP A 141 -12.51 -10.82 -3.91
N THR A 142 -11.51 -11.03 -3.05
CA THR A 142 -11.66 -10.92 -1.59
C THR A 142 -11.56 -9.47 -1.10
N ILE A 143 -11.09 -8.54 -1.94
CA ILE A 143 -11.05 -7.11 -1.66
C ILE A 143 -12.45 -6.52 -1.85
N LYS A 144 -13.17 -6.38 -0.74
CA LYS A 144 -14.54 -5.85 -0.73
C LYS A 144 -14.61 -4.41 -0.19
N PRO A 145 -15.53 -3.56 -0.72
CA PRO A 145 -15.82 -2.25 -0.15
C PRO A 145 -16.19 -2.33 1.34
N TRP A 146 -15.92 -1.26 2.09
CA TRP A 146 -16.27 -1.16 3.51
C TRP A 146 -17.78 -1.34 3.80
N GLU A 147 -18.64 -1.10 2.81
CA GLU A 147 -20.10 -1.20 2.92
C GLU A 147 -20.60 -2.64 3.08
N LEU A 148 -19.72 -3.66 2.95
CA LEU A 148 -20.11 -5.06 3.00
C LEU A 148 -19.41 -5.90 4.09
N THR A 149 -18.19 -5.55 4.53
CA THR A 149 -17.42 -6.09 5.69
C THR A 149 -15.94 -5.67 5.57
N ARG A 150 -15.11 -5.84 6.62
CA ARG A 150 -13.64 -5.84 6.45
C ARG A 150 -13.25 -6.95 5.44
N GLY A 151 -12.51 -6.60 4.38
CA GLY A 151 -12.01 -7.58 3.41
C GLY A 151 -10.89 -8.41 4.03
N VAL A 152 -10.90 -9.72 3.81
CA VAL A 152 -9.84 -10.64 4.27
C VAL A 152 -8.98 -11.03 3.07
N PHE A 153 -7.68 -10.80 3.16
CA PHE A 153 -6.73 -11.14 2.11
C PHE A 153 -5.74 -12.18 2.63
N GLY A 154 -5.84 -13.40 2.10
CA GLY A 154 -4.92 -14.49 2.39
C GLY A 154 -3.65 -14.35 1.57
N ILE A 155 -2.50 -14.56 2.23
CA ILE A 155 -1.19 -14.57 1.58
C ILE A 155 -0.80 -16.02 1.32
N ASP A 156 -0.70 -16.38 0.04
CA ASP A 156 -0.24 -17.68 -0.43
C ASP A 156 1.08 -17.55 -1.22
N SER A 157 1.87 -18.62 -1.25
CA SER A 157 3.13 -18.68 -1.99
C SER A 157 2.95 -19.37 -3.35
N GLY A 158 3.46 -18.77 -4.44
CA GLY A 158 3.66 -19.44 -5.74
C GLY A 158 2.69 -19.08 -6.88
N GLY A 159 3.20 -19.15 -8.12
CA GLY A 159 2.52 -18.99 -9.43
C GLY A 159 2.63 -17.59 -10.07
N GLU A 160 1.98 -17.36 -11.22
CA GLU A 160 2.24 -16.19 -12.11
C GLU A 160 1.76 -14.80 -11.64
N LEU A 161 0.77 -14.71 -10.74
CA LEU A 161 0.26 -13.43 -10.20
C LEU A 161 0.87 -13.06 -8.85
N PHE A 162 0.86 -11.77 -8.49
CA PHE A 162 1.47 -11.27 -7.25
C PHE A 162 0.48 -11.23 -6.08
N THR A 163 1.00 -11.32 -4.85
CA THR A 163 0.26 -11.01 -3.61
C THR A 163 0.57 -9.59 -3.14
N LEU A 164 -0.29 -9.02 -2.29
CA LEU A 164 -0.06 -7.69 -1.71
C LEU A 164 1.07 -7.73 -0.68
N ASP A 165 1.90 -6.71 -0.67
CA ASP A 165 2.87 -6.48 0.39
C ASP A 165 2.16 -6.20 1.73
N LYS A 166 2.65 -6.85 2.79
CA LYS A 166 2.05 -6.86 4.14
C LYS A 166 2.65 -5.82 5.09
N SER A 167 3.64 -5.04 4.66
CA SER A 167 4.36 -4.11 5.53
C SER A 167 3.51 -2.97 6.08
N GLY A 168 2.41 -2.63 5.40
CA GLY A 168 1.42 -1.62 5.81
C GLY A 168 0.46 -2.07 6.92
N GLY A 169 0.46 -3.36 7.28
CA GLY A 169 -0.44 -3.93 8.29
C GLY A 169 -0.09 -3.47 9.71
N ARG A 170 -0.94 -2.60 10.29
CA ARG A 170 -0.99 -2.32 11.74
C ARG A 170 -2.41 -2.06 12.19
#